data_AF-A0A519L187-F1
#
_entry.id   AF-A0A519L187-F1
#
_cell.length_a   1.000
_cell.length_b   1.000
_cell.length_c   1.000
_cell.angle_alpha   90.00
_cell.angle_beta   90.00
_cell.angle_gamma   90.00
#
_symmetry.space_group_name_H-M   'P 1'
#
loop_
_entity.id
_entity.type
_entity.pdbx_description
1 polymer ?
#
loop_
_entity_poly.entity_id
_entity_poly.type
_entity_poly.pdbx_seq_one_letter_code
_entity_poly.pdbx_strand_id
1 'polypeptide(L)'
;TPQGSRDTQTTETTNYEISNTTTTTVKEAGEIKKLAVSVAVDGRWTPGANGGEPTYAPRTAEDIAQIKSLVAAAVGIDETRGDKIEVLNVRFNRDVAAVGGEEAGSSLFNFTKNDLMRGVELLVLLITGVLLIFFVLRPLLKTATGGATAGQPQLAGPGGAAVASLQTTIVGGAAAGGLPQLGAPSEMEQRLDIARIEGQVKASSVKKVADFVEKHPEESTSILRGWVHEG
;
A
#
# COMPACT_ATOMS: atom_id res chain seq x y z
N THR A 1 -103.36 -14.98 -70.27
CA THR A 1 -102.43 -14.23 -69.39
C THR A 1 -101.20 -15.11 -69.17
N PRO A 2 -99.97 -14.64 -69.43
CA PRO A 2 -98.79 -15.50 -69.33
C PRO A 2 -98.34 -15.65 -67.86
N GLN A 3 -97.94 -16.86 -67.46
CA GLN A 3 -97.29 -17.07 -66.17
C GLN A 3 -95.82 -16.64 -66.27
N GLY A 4 -95.46 -15.59 -65.55
CA GLY A 4 -94.06 -15.20 -65.37
C GLY A 4 -93.36 -16.17 -64.44
N SER A 5 -92.24 -16.75 -64.89
CA SER A 5 -91.34 -17.53 -64.04
C SER A 5 -90.78 -16.64 -62.94
N ARG A 6 -90.88 -17.09 -61.68
CA ARG A 6 -90.20 -16.47 -60.55
C ARG A 6 -88.93 -17.26 -60.27
N ASP A 7 -87.79 -16.69 -60.67
CA ASP A 7 -86.47 -17.19 -60.27
C ASP A 7 -86.20 -16.70 -58.84
N THR A 8 -85.90 -17.63 -57.93
CA THR A 8 -85.61 -17.32 -56.52
C THR A 8 -84.17 -17.73 -56.24
N GLN A 9 -83.28 -16.74 -56.19
CA GLN A 9 -81.88 -16.93 -55.84
C GLN A 9 -81.69 -16.68 -54.34
N THR A 10 -81.30 -17.71 -53.60
CA THR A 10 -80.93 -17.61 -52.19
C THR A 10 -79.41 -17.55 -52.09
N THR A 11 -78.87 -16.43 -51.60
CA THR A 11 -77.44 -16.27 -51.31
C THR A 11 -77.24 -16.27 -49.80
N GLU A 12 -76.62 -17.33 -49.28
CA GLU A 12 -76.20 -17.44 -47.89
C GLU A 12 -74.71 -17.14 -47.81
N THR A 13 -74.34 -16.13 -47.01
CA THR A 13 -72.94 -15.78 -46.75
C THR A 13 -72.63 -16.13 -45.30
N THR A 14 -71.90 -17.22 -45.09
CA THR A 14 -71.48 -17.65 -43.76
C THR A 14 -70.15 -16.99 -43.42
N ASN A 15 -70.19 -16.01 -42.51
CA ASN A 15 -68.99 -15.41 -41.97
C ASN A 15 -68.49 -16.26 -40.79
N TYR A 16 -67.24 -16.71 -40.88
CA TYR A 16 -66.55 -17.37 -39.78
C TYR A 16 -65.66 -16.34 -39.09
N GLU A 17 -65.98 -16.01 -37.84
CA GLU A 17 -65.08 -15.21 -37.04
C GLU A 17 -63.91 -16.09 -36.58
N ILE A 18 -62.69 -15.67 -36.92
CA ILE A 18 -61.47 -16.32 -36.44
C ILE A 18 -61.37 -16.04 -34.94
N SER A 19 -61.42 -17.09 -34.13
CA SER A 19 -61.24 -16.98 -32.68
C SER A 19 -59.86 -16.40 -32.37
N ASN A 20 -59.82 -15.18 -31.82
CA ASN A 20 -58.59 -14.56 -31.31
C ASN A 20 -58.49 -14.83 -29.80
N THR A 21 -57.43 -15.51 -29.39
CA THR A 21 -57.06 -15.66 -27.97
C THR A 21 -55.93 -14.70 -27.66
N THR A 22 -56.21 -13.65 -26.90
CA THR A 22 -55.19 -12.72 -26.40
C THR A 22 -54.81 -13.08 -24.96
N THR A 23 -53.60 -13.61 -24.77
CA THR A 23 -53.06 -13.90 -23.44
C THR A 23 -52.25 -12.72 -22.93
N THR A 24 -52.67 -12.11 -21.83
CA THR A 24 -51.89 -11.07 -21.13
C THR A 24 -51.19 -11.70 -19.94
N THR A 25 -49.87 -11.75 -19.98
CA THR A 25 -49.04 -12.21 -18.86
C THR A 25 -48.44 -11.00 -18.15
N VAL A 26 -48.83 -10.78 -16.90
CA VAL A 26 -48.21 -9.77 -16.04
C VAL A 26 -46.96 -10.38 -15.41
N LYS A 27 -45.80 -9.81 -15.70
CA LYS A 27 -44.54 -10.19 -15.04
C LYS A 27 -44.29 -9.25 -13.87
N GLU A 28 -44.06 -9.81 -12.68
CA GLU A 28 -43.68 -9.05 -11.51
C GLU A 28 -42.22 -8.55 -11.64
N ALA A 29 -41.92 -7.40 -11.02
CA ALA A 29 -40.57 -6.87 -11.02
C ALA A 29 -39.68 -7.67 -10.05
N GLY A 30 -38.45 -7.98 -10.47
CA GLY A 30 -37.47 -8.70 -9.63
C GLY A 30 -37.13 -10.12 -10.11
N GLU A 31 -37.63 -10.56 -11.26
CA GLU A 31 -37.23 -11.84 -11.86
C GLU A 31 -35.71 -11.88 -12.13
N ILE A 32 -35.04 -12.90 -11.60
CA ILE A 32 -33.63 -13.15 -11.89
C ILE A 32 -33.53 -13.68 -13.32
N LYS A 33 -32.78 -12.98 -14.17
CA LYS A 33 -32.58 -13.39 -15.58
C LYS A 33 -31.43 -14.37 -15.77
N LYS A 34 -30.39 -14.27 -14.93
CA LYS A 34 -29.19 -15.08 -15.01
C LYS A 34 -28.40 -14.98 -13.71
N LEU A 35 -27.83 -16.10 -13.30
CA LEU A 35 -26.95 -16.21 -12.14
C LEU A 35 -25.59 -16.79 -12.57
N ALA A 36 -24.50 -16.20 -12.06
CA ALA A 36 -23.15 -16.70 -12.26
C ALA A 36 -22.45 -16.79 -10.90
N VAL A 37 -22.01 -17.99 -10.53
CA VAL A 37 -21.40 -18.26 -9.24
C VAL A 37 -20.03 -18.89 -9.45
N SER A 38 -19.00 -18.30 -8.85
CA SER A 38 -17.64 -18.83 -8.84
C SER A 38 -17.20 -19.04 -7.41
N VAL A 39 -16.71 -20.24 -7.10
CA VAL A 39 -16.29 -20.62 -5.75
C VAL A 39 -14.84 -21.09 -5.79
N ALA A 40 -14.00 -20.41 -5.01
CA ALA A 40 -12.63 -20.80 -4.75
C ALA A 40 -12.57 -21.56 -3.41
N VAL A 41 -12.01 -22.77 -3.42
CA VAL A 41 -11.91 -23.63 -2.23
C VAL A 41 -10.44 -23.90 -1.93
N ASP A 42 -10.04 -23.73 -0.67
CA ASP A 42 -8.70 -24.10 -0.22
C ASP A 42 -8.56 -25.62 -0.03
N GLY A 43 -7.33 -26.09 -0.16
CA GLY A 43 -6.95 -27.46 0.14
C GLY A 43 -7.06 -27.81 1.63
N ARG A 44 -6.74 -29.07 1.95
CA ARG A 44 -6.65 -29.55 3.33
C ARG A 44 -5.23 -29.30 3.83
N TRP A 45 -5.15 -28.74 5.03
CA TRP A 45 -3.89 -28.54 5.73
C TRP A 45 -3.82 -29.51 6.89
N THR A 46 -2.77 -30.34 6.93
CA THR A 46 -2.49 -31.20 8.07
C THR A 46 -1.43 -30.53 8.96
N PRO A 47 -1.68 -30.36 10.27
CA PRO A 47 -0.68 -29.83 11.19
C PRO A 47 0.56 -30.71 11.16
N GLY A 48 1.74 -30.10 11.08
CA GLY A 48 2.99 -30.84 11.20
C GLY A 48 3.13 -31.43 12.61
N ALA A 49 3.58 -32.68 12.70
CA ALA A 49 3.93 -33.27 13.98
C ALA A 49 5.08 -32.47 14.64
N ASN A 50 5.01 -32.26 15.96
CA ASN A 50 6.06 -31.59 16.75
C ASN A 50 6.41 -30.17 16.29
N GLY A 51 5.44 -29.37 15.83
CA GLY A 51 5.67 -27.99 15.40
C GLY A 51 6.34 -27.87 14.03
N GLY A 52 6.34 -28.94 13.23
CA GLY A 52 6.73 -28.91 11.83
C GLY A 52 5.79 -28.07 10.96
N GLU A 53 6.27 -27.71 9.77
CA GLU A 53 5.51 -26.93 8.79
C GLU A 53 4.23 -27.68 8.38
N PRO A 54 3.06 -27.01 8.29
CA PRO A 54 1.82 -27.65 7.91
C PRO A 54 1.90 -28.13 6.45
N THR A 55 1.49 -29.38 6.21
CA THR A 55 1.50 -29.96 4.87
C THR A 55 0.20 -29.61 4.15
N TYR A 56 0.34 -29.09 2.93
CA TYR A 56 -0.78 -28.81 2.05
C TYR A 56 -1.13 -30.02 1.18
N ALA A 57 -2.40 -30.40 1.15
CA ALA A 57 -2.96 -31.36 0.21
C ALA A 57 -4.15 -30.75 -0.54
N PRO A 58 -4.16 -30.75 -1.89
CA PRO A 58 -5.34 -30.32 -2.63
C PRO A 58 -6.53 -31.24 -2.31
N ARG A 59 -7.76 -30.70 -2.38
CA ARG A 59 -8.97 -31.52 -2.24
C ARG A 59 -9.12 -32.48 -3.42
N THR A 60 -9.76 -33.62 -3.16
CA THR A 60 -10.04 -34.60 -4.21
C THR A 60 -11.14 -34.08 -5.14
N ALA A 61 -11.27 -34.70 -6.32
CA ALA A 61 -12.29 -34.31 -7.29
C ALA A 61 -13.71 -34.56 -6.75
N GLU A 62 -13.89 -35.60 -5.94
CA GLU A 62 -15.16 -35.94 -5.30
C GLU A 62 -15.59 -34.87 -4.30
N ASP A 63 -14.67 -34.37 -3.46
CA ASP A 63 -14.94 -33.28 -2.52
C ASP A 63 -15.41 -32.02 -3.28
N ILE A 64 -14.75 -31.69 -4.40
CA ILE A 64 -15.11 -30.52 -5.22
C ILE A 64 -16.48 -30.71 -5.89
N ALA A 65 -16.79 -31.92 -6.36
CA ALA A 65 -18.10 -32.22 -6.94
C ALA A 65 -19.23 -32.12 -5.89
N GLN A 66 -18.99 -32.58 -4.66
CA GLN A 66 -19.95 -32.45 -3.56
C GLN A 66 -20.19 -30.98 -3.20
N ILE A 67 -19.12 -30.17 -3.11
CA ILE A 67 -19.23 -28.74 -2.86
C ILE A 67 -20.01 -28.05 -3.98
N LYS A 68 -19.73 -28.38 -5.24
CA LYS A 68 -20.46 -27.83 -6.39
C LYS A 68 -21.96 -28.14 -6.31
N SER A 69 -22.33 -29.37 -5.96
CA SER A 69 -23.73 -29.77 -5.78
C SER A 69 -24.41 -28.99 -4.66
N LEU A 70 -23.74 -28.87 -3.51
CA LEU A 70 -24.28 -28.16 -2.35
C LEU A 70 -24.50 -26.68 -2.64
N VAL A 71 -23.54 -26.03 -3.30
CA VAL A 71 -23.66 -24.63 -3.70
C VAL A 71 -24.75 -24.47 -4.76
N ALA A 72 -24.83 -25.35 -5.75
CA ALA A 72 -25.88 -25.29 -6.77
C ALA A 72 -27.28 -25.36 -6.16
N ALA A 73 -27.49 -26.25 -5.17
CA ALA A 73 -28.74 -26.37 -4.43
C ALA A 73 -29.02 -25.15 -3.54
N ALA A 74 -28.01 -24.61 -2.87
CA ALA A 74 -28.17 -23.47 -1.97
C ALA A 74 -28.53 -22.17 -2.70
N VAL A 75 -27.97 -21.95 -3.89
CA VAL A 75 -28.23 -20.72 -4.68
C VAL A 75 -29.40 -20.90 -5.66
N GLY A 76 -29.85 -22.14 -5.91
CA GLY A 76 -30.97 -22.41 -6.82
C GLY A 76 -30.59 -22.19 -8.28
N ILE A 77 -29.45 -22.75 -8.69
CA ILE A 77 -28.95 -22.67 -10.08
C ILE A 77 -29.96 -23.35 -11.02
N ASP A 78 -30.33 -22.64 -12.07
CA ASP A 78 -31.25 -23.12 -13.10
C ASP A 78 -30.58 -23.06 -14.49
N GLU A 79 -30.34 -24.23 -15.08
CA GLU A 79 -29.73 -24.35 -16.41
C GLU A 79 -30.63 -23.77 -17.51
N THR A 80 -31.95 -23.81 -17.34
CA THR A 80 -32.91 -23.27 -18.33
C THR A 80 -32.90 -21.74 -18.35
N ARG A 81 -32.58 -21.12 -17.21
CA ARG A 81 -32.31 -19.68 -17.08
C ARG A 81 -30.94 -19.28 -17.65
N GLY A 82 -30.06 -20.26 -17.93
CA GLY A 82 -28.71 -20.02 -18.43
C GLY A 82 -27.69 -19.70 -17.33
N ASP A 83 -27.95 -20.19 -16.12
CA ASP A 83 -27.07 -20.00 -14.98
C ASP A 83 -25.77 -20.81 -15.11
N LYS A 84 -24.70 -20.33 -14.47
CA LYS A 84 -23.40 -21.01 -14.46
C LYS A 84 -22.82 -21.09 -13.05
N ILE A 85 -22.22 -22.23 -12.75
CA ILE A 85 -21.48 -22.47 -11.51
C ILE A 85 -20.13 -23.11 -11.80
N GLU A 86 -19.07 -22.53 -11.24
CA GLU A 86 -17.70 -23.02 -11.33
C GLU A 86 -17.06 -23.10 -9.94
N VAL A 87 -16.40 -24.22 -9.66
CA VAL A 87 -15.72 -24.46 -8.38
C VAL A 87 -14.29 -24.88 -8.67
N LEU A 88 -13.32 -24.13 -8.13
CA LEU A 88 -11.90 -24.39 -8.32
C LEU A 88 -11.21 -24.59 -6.97
N ASN A 89 -10.31 -25.57 -6.90
CA ASN A 89 -9.41 -25.70 -5.77
C ASN A 89 -8.17 -24.83 -5.99
N VAL A 90 -8.01 -23.81 -5.17
CA VAL A 90 -6.85 -22.90 -5.23
C VAL A 90 -6.16 -22.89 -3.86
N ARG A 91 -4.83 -22.90 -3.87
CA ARG A 91 -4.06 -22.81 -2.62
C ARG A 91 -4.07 -21.35 -2.17
N PHE A 92 -4.72 -21.06 -1.05
CA PHE A 92 -4.67 -19.72 -0.48
C PHE A 92 -3.31 -19.45 0.16
N ASN A 93 -2.81 -18.22 0.00
CA ASN A 93 -1.61 -17.81 0.70
C ASN A 93 -1.96 -17.59 2.17
N ARG A 94 -1.61 -18.56 3.01
CA ARG A 94 -1.73 -18.45 4.47
C ARG A 94 -0.38 -18.02 4.99
N ASP A 95 -0.06 -16.74 4.82
CA ASP A 95 0.93 -16.12 5.69
C ASP A 95 0.38 -16.36 7.10
N VAL A 96 1.06 -17.21 7.87
CA VAL A 96 0.68 -17.60 9.24
C VAL A 96 0.56 -16.40 10.21
N ALA A 97 0.77 -15.18 9.73
CA ALA A 97 0.49 -13.91 10.41
C ALA A 97 -0.94 -13.36 10.19
N ALA A 98 -1.67 -13.79 9.15
CA ALA A 98 -2.96 -13.19 8.76
C ALA A 98 -4.19 -14.08 8.99
N VAL A 99 -4.01 -15.37 9.29
CA VAL A 99 -5.12 -16.24 9.75
C VAL A 99 -5.18 -16.25 11.27
N GLY A 100 -5.04 -15.06 11.86
CA GLY A 100 -5.62 -14.74 13.16
C GLY A 100 -7.01 -14.19 12.88
N GLY A 101 -7.99 -15.09 12.75
CA GLY A 101 -9.36 -14.67 13.05
C GLY A 101 -9.36 -14.01 14.43
N GLU A 102 -10.26 -13.07 14.65
CA GLU A 102 -10.43 -12.32 15.88
C GLU A 102 -10.89 -13.21 17.07
N GLU A 103 -10.28 -14.38 17.27
CA GLU A 103 -10.34 -15.15 18.50
C GLU A 103 -9.11 -14.81 19.33
N ALA A 104 -9.25 -13.73 20.09
CA ALA A 104 -9.28 -13.80 21.55
C ALA A 104 -8.30 -14.78 22.23
N GLY A 105 -7.03 -14.72 21.87
CA GLY A 105 -5.94 -15.34 22.62
C GLY A 105 -4.75 -14.42 22.62
N SER A 106 -4.73 -13.49 23.59
CA SER A 106 -3.62 -12.57 23.87
C SER A 106 -2.25 -13.25 23.74
N SER A 107 -1.63 -13.13 22.57
CA SER A 107 -0.26 -13.55 22.31
C SER A 107 0.71 -12.50 22.85
N LEU A 108 0.67 -12.29 24.18
CA LEU A 108 1.65 -11.46 24.88
C LEU A 108 3.03 -12.14 24.98
N PHE A 109 3.14 -13.41 24.56
CA PHE A 109 4.36 -14.22 24.71
C PHE A 109 4.82 -14.94 23.43
N ASN A 110 4.19 -14.75 22.26
CA ASN A 110 4.70 -15.30 21.00
C ASN A 110 5.72 -14.33 20.37
N PHE A 111 6.90 -14.25 20.98
CA PHE A 111 8.04 -13.55 20.39
C PHE A 111 8.55 -14.34 19.18
N THR A 112 7.93 -14.11 18.02
CA THR A 112 8.49 -14.54 16.74
C THR A 112 9.82 -13.83 16.53
N LYS A 113 10.80 -14.48 15.88
CA LYS A 113 12.13 -13.93 15.58
C LYS A 113 12.08 -12.51 14.96
N ASN A 114 11.02 -12.23 14.20
CA ASN A 114 10.73 -10.93 13.61
C ASN A 114 10.40 -9.85 14.66
N ASP A 115 9.68 -10.20 15.72
CA ASP A 115 9.34 -9.29 16.82
C ASP A 115 10.57 -9.00 17.69
N LEU A 116 11.45 -9.99 17.87
CA LEU A 116 12.74 -9.77 18.52
C LEU A 116 13.66 -8.85 17.70
N MET A 117 13.73 -9.01 16.37
CA MET A 117 14.47 -8.09 15.50
C MET A 117 13.93 -6.67 15.58
N ARG A 118 12.60 -6.51 15.53
CA ARG A 118 11.94 -5.21 15.65
C ARG A 118 12.14 -4.60 17.04
N GLY A 119 12.14 -5.41 18.09
CA GLY A 119 12.47 -5.00 19.45
C GLY A 119 13.91 -4.51 19.59
N VAL A 120 14.87 -5.19 18.94
CA VAL A 120 16.28 -4.76 18.89
C VAL A 120 16.41 -3.43 18.13
N GLU A 121 15.75 -3.28 17.00
CA GLU A 121 15.73 -2.02 16.23
C GLU A 121 15.19 -0.85 17.07
N LEU A 122 14.04 -1.06 17.73
CA LEU A 122 13.45 -0.06 18.63
C LEU A 122 14.35 0.26 19.83
N LEU A 123 15.04 -0.75 20.38
CA LEU A 123 16.00 -0.55 21.47
C LEU A 123 17.19 0.28 21.00
N VAL A 124 17.75 -0.01 19.83
CA VAL A 124 18.86 0.76 19.25
C VAL A 124 18.43 2.21 19.00
N LEU A 125 17.22 2.42 18.47
CA LEU A 125 16.65 3.75 18.27
C LEU A 125 16.47 4.50 19.59
N LEU A 126 15.96 3.83 20.63
CA LEU A 126 15.82 4.38 21.99
C LEU A 126 17.19 4.81 22.53
N ILE A 127 18.17 3.92 22.53
CA ILE A 127 19.53 4.20 23.04
C ILE A 127 20.13 5.38 22.28
N THR A 128 20.02 5.40 20.96
CA THR A 128 20.52 6.50 20.12
C THR A 128 19.86 7.82 20.51
N GLY A 129 18.53 7.82 20.69
CA GLY A 129 17.79 9.00 21.17
C GLY A 129 18.24 9.48 22.54
N VAL A 130 18.41 8.58 23.51
CA VAL A 130 18.89 8.91 24.86
C VAL A 130 20.31 9.47 24.82
N LEU A 131 21.20 8.87 24.03
CA LEU A 131 22.56 9.36 23.86
C LEU A 131 22.57 10.75 23.25
N LEU A 132 21.78 11.03 22.21
CA LEU A 132 21.67 12.38 21.64
C LEU A 132 21.15 13.40 22.66
N ILE A 133 20.16 13.04 23.49
CA ILE A 133 19.67 13.92 24.55
C ILE A 133 20.78 14.21 25.58
N PHE A 134 21.54 13.19 26.01
CA PHE A 134 22.59 13.35 27.01
C PHE A 134 23.86 14.02 26.48
N PHE A 135 24.26 13.74 25.24
CA PHE A 135 25.51 14.25 24.67
C PHE A 135 25.35 15.54 23.87
N VAL A 136 24.16 15.85 23.35
CA VAL A 136 23.93 17.07 22.56
C VAL A 136 23.04 18.04 23.32
N LEU A 137 21.88 17.58 23.78
CA LEU A 137 20.89 18.48 24.38
C LEU A 137 21.32 18.96 25.78
N ARG A 138 21.85 18.08 26.64
CA ARG A 138 22.37 18.47 27.97
C ARG A 138 23.52 19.49 27.94
N PRO A 139 24.57 19.36 27.12
CA PRO A 139 25.61 20.38 27.07
C PRO A 139 25.10 21.71 26.52
N LEU A 140 24.19 21.72 25.55
CA LEU A 140 23.57 22.96 25.06
C LEU A 140 22.69 23.63 26.12
N LEU A 141 21.95 22.86 26.90
CA LEU A 141 21.19 23.38 28.04
C LEU A 141 22.11 23.90 29.14
N LYS A 142 23.23 23.21 29.41
CA LYS A 142 24.24 23.66 30.39
C LYS A 142 25.01 24.89 29.90
N THR A 143 25.25 25.09 28.61
CA THR A 143 25.85 26.32 28.11
C THR A 143 24.84 27.47 28.02
N ALA A 144 23.56 27.18 27.79
CA ALA A 144 22.49 28.18 27.82
C ALA A 144 22.07 28.60 29.24
N THR A 145 22.20 27.71 30.24
CA THR A 145 21.87 27.99 31.66
C THR A 145 23.10 28.23 32.55
N GLY A 146 24.30 27.86 32.10
CA GLY A 146 25.57 27.98 32.83
C GLY A 146 26.29 29.32 32.66
N GLY A 147 25.53 30.39 32.41
CA GLY A 147 26.00 31.77 32.42
C GLY A 147 25.78 32.49 33.75
N ALA A 148 25.70 31.79 34.89
CA ALA A 148 25.63 32.41 36.22
C ALA A 148 25.88 31.42 37.37
N THR A 149 27.11 30.95 37.55
CA THR A 149 27.66 30.68 38.89
C THR A 149 29.18 30.76 38.84
N ALA A 150 29.66 31.95 39.19
CA ALA A 150 31.04 32.16 39.56
C ALA A 150 31.42 31.26 40.75
N GLY A 151 32.65 30.75 40.71
CA GLY A 151 33.41 30.41 41.91
C GLY A 151 33.35 28.96 42.37
N GLN A 152 34.30 28.16 41.85
CA GLN A 152 35.35 27.48 42.62
C GLN A 152 35.71 26.13 41.98
N PRO A 153 36.87 25.99 41.31
CA PRO A 153 37.57 24.73 41.25
C PRO A 153 38.31 24.53 42.58
N GLN A 154 37.80 23.63 43.43
CA GLN A 154 38.60 23.03 44.49
C GLN A 154 39.51 21.98 43.84
N LEU A 155 40.81 22.24 43.83
CA LEU A 155 41.82 21.21 43.69
C LEU A 155 42.73 21.29 44.93
N ALA A 156 42.50 20.38 45.88
CA ALA A 156 43.34 20.21 47.06
C ALA A 156 44.59 19.38 46.67
N GLY A 157 45.74 20.03 46.66
CA GLY A 157 47.08 19.43 46.77
C GLY A 157 47.83 20.14 47.91
N PRO A 158 48.56 19.41 48.77
CA PRO A 158 49.09 19.97 50.01
C PRO A 158 50.27 20.91 49.74
N GLY A 159 50.22 22.09 50.35
CA GLY A 159 51.32 23.05 50.37
C GLY A 159 50.97 24.36 49.67
N GLY A 160 50.24 25.23 50.38
CA GLY A 160 49.87 26.55 49.89
C GLY A 160 51.06 27.50 49.80
N ALA A 161 51.25 28.07 48.61
CA ALA A 161 51.76 29.42 48.41
C ALA A 161 51.29 29.92 47.04
N ALA A 162 50.60 31.05 47.04
CA ALA A 162 50.03 31.66 45.84
C ALA A 162 51.11 32.37 45.01
N VAL A 163 51.08 32.16 43.70
CA VAL A 163 51.61 33.09 42.72
C VAL A 163 50.51 33.38 41.70
N ALA A 164 49.96 34.60 41.77
CA ALA A 164 49.36 35.28 40.64
C ALA A 164 50.53 35.64 39.66
N SER A 165 50.40 35.77 38.35
CA SER A 165 49.31 36.29 37.52
C SER A 165 49.71 36.22 36.03
N LEU A 166 48.70 36.25 35.15
CA LEU A 166 48.71 36.68 33.72
C LEU A 166 49.42 35.74 32.71
N GLN A 167 48.93 35.48 31.49
CA GLN A 167 48.13 36.32 30.58
C GLN A 167 47.16 35.49 29.71
N THR A 168 46.00 36.10 29.44
CA THR A 168 45.21 35.87 28.22
C THR A 168 45.85 36.64 27.07
N THR A 169 46.13 35.97 25.96
CA THR A 169 46.29 36.62 24.65
C THR A 169 45.12 36.21 23.79
N ILE A 170 44.20 37.14 23.57
CA ILE A 170 43.31 37.15 22.42
C ILE A 170 43.93 38.01 21.33
N VAL A 171 43.47 37.73 20.11
CA VAL A 171 43.53 38.54 18.89
C VAL A 171 44.55 38.06 17.88
N GLY A 172 44.00 37.77 16.71
CA GLY A 172 44.75 37.35 15.54
C GLY A 172 45.70 38.42 15.02
N GLY A 173 46.46 37.99 14.03
CA GLY A 173 47.09 38.90 13.10
C GLY A 173 48.58 39.11 13.33
N ALA A 174 49.32 38.50 12.40
CA ALA A 174 50.55 39.00 11.81
C ALA A 174 51.88 38.71 12.53
N ALA A 175 52.66 37.87 11.83
CA ALA A 175 54.07 38.05 11.50
C ALA A 175 55.09 37.97 12.67
N ALA A 176 56.16 37.19 12.63
CA ALA A 176 56.79 36.46 11.54
C ALA A 176 57.74 35.39 12.13
N GLY A 177 57.98 34.33 11.35
CA GLY A 177 59.22 33.56 11.45
C GLY A 177 59.07 32.10 11.89
N GLY A 178 58.55 31.23 11.01
CA GLY A 178 58.65 29.78 11.20
C GLY A 178 57.82 28.94 10.24
N LEU A 179 58.20 28.90 8.96
CA LEU A 179 57.88 27.89 7.92
C LEU A 179 56.39 27.52 7.66
N PRO A 180 55.79 27.87 6.50
CA PRO A 180 54.58 27.22 6.00
C PRO A 180 54.93 26.16 4.94
N GLN A 181 54.63 24.89 5.23
CA GLN A 181 54.74 23.80 4.27
C GLN A 181 53.37 23.55 3.62
N LEU A 182 53.35 23.55 2.29
CA LEU A 182 52.16 23.32 1.45
C LEU A 182 51.55 21.94 1.71
N GLY A 183 50.22 21.89 1.85
CA GLY A 183 49.43 20.66 1.85
C GLY A 183 47.96 20.92 1.51
N ALA A 184 47.59 20.55 0.28
CA ALA A 184 46.29 20.14 -0.29
C ALA A 184 44.96 20.82 0.14
N PRO A 185 44.04 21.09 -0.82
CA PRO A 185 42.77 21.76 -0.58
C PRO A 185 41.80 20.91 0.25
N SER A 186 41.14 21.57 1.18
CA SER A 186 40.15 21.04 2.11
C SER A 186 38.94 20.43 1.39
N GLU A 187 38.58 19.19 1.73
CA GLU A 187 37.34 18.51 1.30
C GLU A 187 36.06 19.33 1.57
N MET A 188 36.14 20.33 2.45
CA MET A 188 35.03 21.23 2.78
C MET A 188 34.71 22.23 1.65
N GLU A 189 35.70 22.69 0.89
CA GLU A 189 35.48 23.53 -0.31
C GLU A 189 34.87 22.71 -1.45
N GLN A 190 35.29 21.46 -1.63
CA GLN A 190 34.70 20.55 -2.62
C GLN A 190 33.23 20.24 -2.32
N ARG A 191 32.87 20.03 -1.04
CA ARG A 191 31.48 19.81 -0.62
C ARG A 191 30.62 21.06 -0.81
N LEU A 192 31.21 22.25 -0.67
CA LEU A 192 30.52 23.53 -0.87
C LEU A 192 30.29 23.83 -2.37
N ASP A 193 31.23 23.48 -3.24
CA ASP A 193 31.06 23.57 -4.70
C ASP A 193 30.03 22.55 -5.21
N ILE A 194 30.05 21.30 -4.71
CA ILE A 194 29.10 20.26 -5.11
C ILE A 194 27.65 20.62 -4.74
N ALA A 195 27.42 21.16 -3.53
CA ALA A 195 26.09 21.60 -3.11
C ALA A 195 25.57 22.81 -3.93
N ARG A 196 26.47 23.69 -4.40
CA ARG A 196 26.12 24.83 -5.25
C ARG A 196 25.78 24.40 -6.68
N ILE A 197 26.42 23.35 -7.18
CA ILE A 197 26.16 22.75 -8.50
C ILE A 197 24.82 22.00 -8.51
N GLU A 198 24.49 21.26 -7.43
CA GLU A 198 23.19 20.54 -7.31
C GLU A 198 21.97 21.47 -7.34
N GLY A 199 22.10 22.68 -6.79
CA GLY A 199 21.04 23.70 -6.82
C GLY A 199 20.78 24.24 -8.24
N GLN A 200 21.82 24.36 -9.06
CA GLN A 200 21.70 24.87 -10.44
C GLN A 200 21.26 23.80 -11.44
N VAL A 201 21.63 22.53 -11.25
CA VAL A 201 21.19 21.43 -12.14
C VAL A 201 19.72 21.06 -11.92
N LYS A 202 19.19 21.17 -10.69
CA LYS A 202 17.75 21.00 -10.44
C LYS A 202 16.92 22.10 -11.10
N ALA A 203 17.35 23.35 -11.00
CA ALA A 203 16.69 24.48 -11.68
C ALA A 203 16.76 24.38 -13.22
N SER A 204 17.91 23.96 -13.76
CA SER A 204 18.10 23.80 -15.21
C SER A 204 17.34 22.60 -15.78
N SER A 205 17.17 21.53 -14.99
CA SER A 205 16.39 20.35 -15.40
C SER A 205 14.89 20.67 -15.42
N VAL A 206 14.39 21.43 -14.44
CA VAL A 206 12.99 21.89 -14.42
C VAL A 206 12.71 22.85 -15.58
N LYS A 207 13.63 23.80 -15.85
CA LYS A 207 13.49 24.70 -17.01
C LYS A 207 13.53 23.96 -18.35
N LYS A 208 14.36 22.92 -18.48
CA LYS A 208 14.46 22.14 -19.73
C LYS A 208 13.22 21.28 -19.98
N VAL A 209 12.59 20.76 -18.93
CA VAL A 209 11.29 20.08 -19.03
C VAL A 209 10.20 21.08 -19.40
N ALA A 210 10.19 22.29 -18.80
CA ALA A 210 9.23 23.34 -19.15
C ALA A 210 9.37 23.80 -20.62
N ASP A 211 10.60 24.10 -21.08
CA ASP A 211 10.87 24.51 -22.47
C ASP A 211 10.53 23.38 -23.48
N PHE A 212 10.64 22.10 -23.07
CA PHE A 212 10.29 20.95 -23.92
C PHE A 212 8.76 20.79 -24.05
N VAL A 213 8.02 20.93 -22.95
CA VAL A 213 6.55 20.89 -22.96
C VAL A 213 5.97 22.05 -23.77
N GLU A 214 6.60 23.23 -23.72
CA GLU A 214 6.14 24.41 -24.46
C GLU A 214 6.42 24.32 -25.97
N LYS A 215 7.50 23.64 -26.38
CA LYS A 215 7.84 23.44 -27.80
C LYS A 215 7.13 22.26 -28.46
N HIS A 216 6.75 21.26 -27.67
CA HIS A 216 6.13 20.02 -28.15
C HIS A 216 4.85 19.68 -27.36
N PRO A 217 3.79 20.52 -27.48
CA PRO A 217 2.52 20.28 -26.78
C PRO A 217 1.84 19.00 -27.26
N GLU A 218 1.92 18.67 -28.55
CA GLU A 218 1.35 17.46 -29.14
C GLU A 218 1.94 16.18 -28.55
N GLU A 219 3.26 16.13 -28.33
CA GLU A 219 3.96 14.96 -27.80
C GLU A 219 3.66 14.78 -26.30
N SER A 220 3.58 15.89 -25.55
CA SER A 220 3.18 15.89 -24.14
C SER A 220 1.74 15.37 -23.95
N THR A 221 0.82 15.73 -24.85
CA THR A 221 -0.57 15.26 -24.78
C THR A 221 -0.74 13.78 -25.16
N SER A 222 0.14 13.20 -25.99
CA SER A 222 0.04 11.78 -26.36
C SER A 222 0.36 10.86 -25.18
N ILE A 223 1.29 11.26 -24.31
CA ILE A 223 1.63 10.51 -23.09
C ILE A 223 0.50 10.57 -22.06
N LEU A 224 -0.11 11.75 -21.88
CA LEU A 224 -1.29 11.90 -21.02
C LEU A 224 -2.46 11.04 -21.52
N ARG A 225 -2.68 10.98 -22.84
CA ARG A 225 -3.69 10.11 -23.44
C ARG A 225 -3.36 8.63 -23.24
N GLY A 226 -2.09 8.25 -23.32
CA GLY A 226 -1.63 6.89 -23.04
C GLY A 226 -1.97 6.45 -21.62
N TRP A 227 -1.68 7.29 -20.61
CA TRP A 227 -2.02 6.97 -19.21
C TRP A 227 -3.52 6.99 -18.91
N VAL A 228 -4.30 7.79 -19.62
CA VAL A 228 -5.77 7.77 -19.51
C VAL A 228 -6.39 6.54 -20.16
N HIS A 229 -5.72 5.91 -21.11
CA HIS A 229 -6.20 4.68 -21.76
C HIS A 229 -5.68 3.39 -21.13
N GLU A 230 -4.52 3.43 -20.44
CA GLU A 230 -3.89 2.27 -19.79
C GLU A 230 -4.31 2.10 -18.31
N GLY A 231 -5.08 3.04 -17.75
CA GLY A 231 -5.69 2.96 -16.41
C GLY A 231 -7.21 2.87 -16.46
#